data_AF-A0A7Y9ZFA4-F1
#
_entry.id   AF-A0A7Y9ZFA4-F1
#
_cell.length_a   1.000
_cell.length_b   1.000
_cell.length_c   1.000
_cell.angle_alpha   90.00
_cell.angle_beta   90.00
_cell.angle_gamma   90.00
#
_symmetry.space_group_name_H-M   'P 1'
#
loop_
_entity.id
_entity.type
_entity.pdbx_description
1 polymer ?
#
loop_
_entity_poly.entity_id
_entity_poly.type
_entity_poly.pdbx_seq_one_letter_code
_entity_poly.pdbx_strand_id
1 'polypeptide(L)'
;MADETPVKSRKGFFISPIGEAMSPERRRSDVVLAHILKPALVPKYVDEIDRADRMADPGEITPAIVNAIVDADLIIADLSDANPNVYYELAIAHAFAKPVIHIIEEGHRPRFDVKDVRAFPYAIDIDKALLAQASLGDAARIATERGNQPTLVSRAAELRASAASENPVERQLAELRELVLDLGSDRVDARSLGGILRDGPRGELLDSRSHLERNHSINVELRRTRDALELADRDSVARWVTEFAQRFGPYLDGVLGDSIGGTYLLHMRDEPDVADNFDRIQLANAAEAALAQFLRLVEGPAWRAVPLLPSVRS
;
A
#
# COMPACT_ATOMS: atom_id res chain seq x y z
N MET A 1 5.17 -35.77 37.89
CA MET A 1 5.75 -34.42 37.89
C MET A 1 5.50 -33.87 36.51
N ALA A 2 4.60 -32.88 36.39
CA ALA A 2 4.29 -32.29 35.09
C ALA A 2 5.53 -31.51 34.63
N ASP A 3 5.92 -31.77 33.39
CA ASP A 3 7.00 -31.11 32.66
C ASP A 3 6.53 -29.68 32.32
N GLU A 4 6.82 -28.72 33.21
CA GLU A 4 6.59 -27.30 32.92
C GLU A 4 7.72 -26.82 31.99
N THR A 5 7.50 -26.98 30.69
CA THR A 5 8.30 -26.27 29.67
C THR A 5 8.29 -24.77 30.02
N PRO A 6 9.45 -24.11 30.17
CA PRO A 6 9.48 -22.70 30.54
C PRO A 6 8.78 -21.86 29.47
N VAL A 7 7.81 -21.04 29.88
CA VAL A 7 7.13 -20.10 29.00
C VAL A 7 8.17 -19.12 28.47
N LYS A 8 8.42 -19.16 27.16
CA LYS A 8 9.36 -18.24 26.49
C LYS A 8 8.88 -16.80 26.71
N SER A 9 9.73 -15.96 27.27
CA SER A 9 9.44 -14.54 27.46
C SER A 9 9.26 -13.84 26.11
N ARG A 10 8.21 -13.02 26.00
CA ARG A 10 7.84 -12.29 24.78
C ARG A 10 8.54 -10.95 24.74
N LYS A 11 9.35 -10.70 23.72
CA LYS A 11 10.17 -9.48 23.63
C LYS A 11 9.62 -8.48 22.65
N GLY A 12 9.47 -7.23 23.08
CA GLY A 12 9.22 -6.09 22.20
C GLY A 12 10.54 -5.38 21.84
N PHE A 13 10.64 -4.87 20.61
CA PHE A 13 11.77 -4.02 20.21
C PHE A 13 11.28 -2.72 19.57
N PHE A 14 11.76 -1.60 20.08
CA PHE A 14 11.38 -0.26 19.64
C PHE A 14 12.45 0.35 18.75
N ILE A 15 12.15 0.41 17.45
CA ILE A 15 12.92 1.12 16.43
C ILE A 15 12.50 2.58 16.46
N SER A 16 13.44 3.48 16.75
CA SER A 16 13.13 4.91 16.88
C SER A 16 14.35 5.77 16.55
N PRO A 17 14.15 7.07 16.28
CA PRO A 17 15.27 7.99 16.04
C PRO A 17 16.27 8.00 17.22
N ILE A 18 17.47 7.50 16.98
CA ILE A 18 18.59 7.59 17.93
C ILE A 18 19.38 8.85 17.58
N GLY A 19 18.93 9.98 18.12
CA GLY A 19 19.67 11.24 18.06
C GLY A 19 20.76 11.32 19.12
N GLU A 20 21.49 12.44 19.14
CA GLU A 20 22.43 12.75 20.22
C GLU A 20 21.73 12.76 21.59
N ALA A 21 22.49 12.56 22.66
CA ALA A 21 21.98 12.72 24.02
C ALA A 21 21.33 14.11 24.17
N MET A 22 20.13 14.17 24.78
CA MET A 22 19.33 15.40 24.97
C MET A 22 18.69 16.01 23.71
N SER A 23 18.83 15.39 22.53
CA SER A 23 18.13 15.83 21.33
C SER A 23 16.59 15.79 21.50
N PRO A 24 15.83 16.67 20.82
CA PRO A 24 14.36 16.64 20.85
C PRO A 24 13.78 15.28 20.47
N GLU A 25 14.36 14.64 19.45
CA GLU A 25 13.93 13.34 18.92
C GLU A 25 14.13 12.25 19.98
N ARG A 26 15.29 12.25 20.67
CA ARG A 26 15.56 11.28 21.73
C ARG A 26 14.62 11.46 22.92
N ARG A 27 14.34 12.71 23.31
CA ARG A 27 13.35 13.01 24.36
C ARG A 27 11.96 12.53 23.97
N ARG A 28 11.53 12.75 22.73
CA ARG A 28 10.25 12.22 22.22
C ARG A 28 10.23 10.70 22.31
N SER A 29 11.26 10.02 21.79
CA SER A 29 11.34 8.56 21.84
C SER A 29 11.35 8.00 23.26
N ASP A 30 11.99 8.69 24.22
CA ASP A 30 11.94 8.31 25.64
C ASP A 30 10.52 8.43 26.22
N VAL A 31 9.83 9.54 25.95
CA VAL A 31 8.46 9.78 26.41
C VAL A 31 7.50 8.76 25.79
N VAL A 32 7.59 8.52 24.49
CA VAL A 32 6.76 7.54 23.77
C VAL A 32 6.97 6.13 24.34
N LEU A 33 8.23 5.72 24.54
CA LEU A 33 8.54 4.41 25.12
C LEU A 33 7.96 4.28 26.53
N ALA A 34 8.15 5.27 27.39
CA ALA A 34 7.77 5.21 28.80
C ALA A 34 6.25 5.35 29.03
N HIS A 35 5.59 6.25 28.31
CA HIS A 35 4.23 6.67 28.61
C HIS A 35 3.19 6.22 27.59
N ILE A 36 3.60 5.69 26.44
CA ILE A 36 2.67 5.19 25.41
C ILE A 36 2.88 3.69 25.20
N LEU A 37 4.09 3.27 24.83
CA LEU A 37 4.36 1.88 24.45
C LEU A 37 4.33 0.94 25.65
N LYS A 38 5.08 1.24 26.72
CA LYS A 38 5.12 0.37 27.90
C LYS A 38 3.73 0.18 28.52
N PRO A 39 2.93 1.23 28.79
CA PRO A 39 1.59 1.05 29.36
C PRO A 39 0.63 0.29 28.45
N ALA A 40 0.72 0.46 27.13
CA ALA A 40 -0.15 -0.21 26.18
C ALA A 40 0.21 -1.70 25.97
N LEU A 41 1.51 -2.00 25.91
CA LEU A 41 1.99 -3.26 25.35
C LEU A 41 2.48 -4.26 26.41
N VAL A 42 3.20 -3.79 27.43
CA VAL A 42 3.83 -4.68 28.43
C VAL A 42 2.81 -5.48 29.27
N PRO A 43 1.67 -4.92 29.69
CA PRO A 43 0.74 -5.68 30.52
C PRO A 43 0.09 -6.88 29.82
N LYS A 44 0.15 -6.97 28.48
CA LYS A 44 -0.68 -7.91 27.70
C LYS A 44 0.09 -8.66 26.60
N TYR A 45 0.98 -7.99 25.89
CA TYR A 45 1.52 -8.49 24.61
C TYR A 45 3.00 -8.87 24.66
N VAL A 46 3.81 -8.18 25.45
CA VAL A 46 5.26 -8.42 25.61
C VAL A 46 5.65 -8.27 27.09
N ASP A 47 6.73 -8.89 27.54
CA ASP A 47 7.20 -8.75 28.94
C ASP A 47 8.11 -7.53 29.11
N GLU A 48 8.82 -7.14 28.04
CA GLU A 48 9.70 -5.99 27.99
C GLU A 48 9.71 -5.35 26.60
N ILE A 49 10.17 -4.09 26.53
CA ILE A 49 10.42 -3.39 25.27
C ILE A 49 11.83 -2.82 25.32
N ASP A 50 12.69 -3.36 24.48
CA ASP A 50 14.07 -2.92 24.31
C ASP A 50 14.22 -1.86 23.22
N ARG A 51 15.35 -1.16 23.26
CA ARG A 51 15.75 -0.16 22.28
C ARG A 51 17.27 -0.19 22.12
N ALA A 52 17.77 0.02 20.91
CA ALA A 52 19.18 -0.16 20.57
C ALA A 52 20.18 0.63 21.44
N ASP A 53 19.86 1.86 21.86
CA ASP A 53 20.75 2.69 22.70
C ASP A 53 20.88 2.21 24.15
N ARG A 54 20.07 1.22 24.56
CA ARG A 54 20.13 0.60 25.90
C ARG A 54 20.87 -0.73 25.91
N MET A 55 21.34 -1.20 24.76
CA MET A 55 22.12 -2.42 24.64
C MET A 55 23.57 -2.10 25.02
N ALA A 56 24.08 -2.76 26.06
CA ALA A 56 25.37 -2.47 26.67
C ALA A 56 26.60 -3.04 25.93
N ASP A 57 26.46 -3.46 24.66
CA ASP A 57 27.51 -4.20 23.95
C ASP A 57 28.43 -3.25 23.16
N PRO A 58 29.75 -3.20 23.47
CA PRO A 58 30.73 -2.35 22.78
C PRO A 58 31.16 -2.84 21.38
N GLY A 59 30.50 -3.86 20.82
CA GLY A 59 30.72 -4.30 19.43
C GLY A 59 30.26 -3.29 18.38
N GLU A 60 30.45 -3.62 17.09
CA GLU A 60 29.77 -2.88 16.02
C GLU A 60 28.28 -2.84 16.34
N ILE A 61 27.67 -1.66 16.27
CA ILE A 61 26.26 -1.44 16.65
C ILE A 61 25.32 -2.36 15.83
N THR A 62 25.76 -2.81 14.65
CA THR A 62 24.92 -3.48 13.65
C THR A 62 24.52 -4.92 14.00
N PRO A 63 25.41 -5.86 14.39
CA PRO A 63 25.00 -7.24 14.65
C PRO A 63 24.10 -7.39 15.90
N ALA A 64 24.36 -6.60 16.95
CA ALA A 64 23.54 -6.62 18.16
C ALA A 64 22.10 -6.16 17.88
N ILE A 65 21.93 -5.07 17.12
CA ILE A 65 20.62 -4.57 16.71
C ILE A 65 19.90 -5.59 15.81
N VAL A 66 20.60 -6.17 14.84
CA VAL A 66 20.02 -7.21 13.97
C VAL A 66 19.50 -8.37 14.82
N ASN A 67 20.31 -8.88 15.76
CA ASN A 67 19.88 -9.96 16.65
C ASN A 67 18.67 -9.55 17.51
N ALA A 68 18.67 -8.33 18.06
CA ALA A 68 17.52 -7.84 18.82
C ALA A 68 16.23 -7.77 17.99
N ILE A 69 16.32 -7.33 16.73
CA ILE A 69 15.18 -7.32 15.79
C ILE A 69 14.72 -8.75 15.47
N VAL A 70 15.65 -9.66 15.21
CA VAL A 70 15.35 -11.06 14.88
C VAL A 70 14.71 -11.79 16.06
N ASP A 71 15.20 -11.54 17.27
CA ASP A 71 14.75 -12.20 18.51
C ASP A 71 13.45 -11.62 19.07
N ALA A 72 13.09 -10.38 18.72
CA ALA A 72 11.87 -9.74 19.20
C ALA A 72 10.61 -10.41 18.65
N ASP A 73 9.59 -10.63 19.47
CA ASP A 73 8.30 -11.16 19.04
C ASP A 73 7.38 -10.07 18.48
N LEU A 74 7.65 -8.80 18.80
CA LEU A 74 6.92 -7.63 18.30
C LEU A 74 7.85 -6.45 18.05
N ILE A 75 7.80 -5.88 16.86
CA ILE A 75 8.53 -4.67 16.50
C ILE A 75 7.58 -3.47 16.55
N ILE A 76 8.06 -2.36 17.12
CA ILE A 76 7.40 -1.06 17.06
C ILE A 76 8.34 -0.09 16.36
N ALA A 77 7.89 0.58 15.30
CA ALA A 77 8.71 1.51 14.53
C ALA A 77 8.12 2.92 14.52
N ASP A 78 8.87 3.90 15.03
CA ASP A 78 8.51 5.32 15.00
C ASP A 78 8.95 5.99 13.70
N LEU A 79 8.00 6.23 12.80
CA LEU A 79 8.24 6.80 11.47
C LEU A 79 8.31 8.34 11.48
N SER A 80 8.27 8.96 12.65
CA SER A 80 8.36 10.42 12.80
C SER A 80 9.70 10.96 12.28
N ASP A 81 9.68 12.19 11.76
CA ASP A 81 10.80 12.88 11.10
C ASP A 81 11.39 12.18 9.87
N ALA A 82 10.88 11.00 9.53
CA ALA A 82 11.40 10.12 8.50
C ALA A 82 12.92 9.87 8.65
N ASN A 83 13.33 9.48 9.85
CA ASN A 83 14.70 9.17 10.18
C ASN A 83 15.24 7.98 9.35
N PRO A 84 16.36 8.12 8.62
CA PRO A 84 16.91 7.03 7.80
C PRO A 84 17.28 5.76 8.57
N ASN A 85 17.73 5.87 9.82
CA ASN A 85 18.12 4.72 10.64
C ASN A 85 16.90 3.85 10.98
N VAL A 86 15.76 4.47 11.27
CA VAL A 86 14.49 3.78 11.52
C VAL A 86 14.10 2.95 10.29
N TYR A 87 14.18 3.53 9.09
CA TYR A 87 13.85 2.80 7.86
C TYR A 87 14.81 1.67 7.55
N TYR A 88 16.10 1.82 7.88
CA TYR A 88 17.08 0.77 7.73
C TYR A 88 16.77 -0.43 8.64
N GLU A 89 16.53 -0.19 9.93
CA GLU A 89 16.16 -1.23 10.90
C GLU A 89 14.80 -1.87 10.56
N LEU A 90 13.83 -1.06 10.10
CA LEU A 90 12.55 -1.56 9.63
C LEU A 90 12.67 -2.49 8.42
N ALA A 91 13.57 -2.18 7.48
CA ALA A 91 13.84 -3.06 6.34
C ALA A 91 14.39 -4.43 6.78
N ILE A 92 15.22 -4.46 7.82
CA ILE A 92 15.71 -5.71 8.44
C ILE A 92 14.52 -6.47 9.05
N ALA A 93 13.68 -5.81 9.84
CA ALA A 93 12.48 -6.43 10.43
C ALA A 93 11.57 -7.03 9.34
N HIS A 94 11.36 -6.33 8.23
CA HIS A 94 10.61 -6.83 7.08
C HIS A 94 11.26 -8.03 6.41
N ALA A 95 12.59 -8.03 6.26
CA ALA A 95 13.32 -9.16 5.67
C ALA A 95 13.12 -10.45 6.48
N PHE A 96 13.05 -10.34 7.82
CA PHE A 96 12.77 -11.45 8.74
C PHE A 96 11.27 -11.66 9.01
N ALA A 97 10.38 -11.00 8.25
CA ALA A 97 8.93 -11.11 8.36
C ALA A 97 8.39 -10.86 9.78
N LYS A 98 9.07 -10.01 10.57
CA LYS A 98 8.68 -9.74 11.96
C LYS A 98 7.32 -9.02 12.02
N PRO A 99 6.51 -9.21 13.07
CA PRO A 99 5.28 -8.45 13.25
C PRO A 99 5.64 -7.01 13.59
N VAL A 100 5.22 -6.04 12.78
CA VAL A 100 5.56 -4.62 12.97
C VAL A 100 4.31 -3.78 13.20
N ILE A 101 4.35 -2.94 14.23
CA ILE A 101 3.43 -1.82 14.45
C ILE A 101 4.15 -0.53 14.08
N HIS A 102 3.57 0.25 13.19
CA HIS A 102 4.09 1.55 12.80
C HIS A 102 3.39 2.63 13.61
N ILE A 103 4.17 3.54 14.20
CA ILE A 103 3.65 4.71 14.90
C ILE A 103 4.20 5.97 14.25
N ILE A 104 3.45 7.06 14.37
CA ILE A 104 3.87 8.36 13.83
C ILE A 104 3.31 9.50 14.65
N GLU A 105 4.11 10.53 14.89
CA GLU A 105 3.65 11.75 15.55
C GLU A 105 2.68 12.51 14.64
N GLU A 106 1.58 13.01 15.20
CA GLU A 106 0.62 13.83 14.47
C GLU A 106 1.31 15.01 13.76
N GLY A 107 0.90 15.26 12.51
CA GLY A 107 1.51 16.29 11.66
C GLY A 107 2.72 15.82 10.86
N HIS A 108 3.31 14.66 11.19
CA HIS A 108 4.35 14.05 10.36
C HIS A 108 3.74 13.15 9.28
N ARG A 109 4.52 12.95 8.20
CA ARG A 109 4.18 12.01 7.12
C ARG A 109 5.35 11.07 6.88
N PRO A 110 5.11 9.76 6.67
CA PRO A 110 6.16 8.84 6.25
C PRO A 110 6.77 9.31 4.91
N ARG A 111 8.09 9.16 4.72
CA ARG A 111 8.75 9.54 3.45
C ARG A 111 8.63 8.50 2.34
N PHE A 112 8.36 7.25 2.68
CA PHE A 112 8.11 6.21 1.69
C PHE A 112 6.62 6.18 1.31
N ASP A 113 6.30 5.76 0.09
CA ASP A 113 4.92 5.50 -0.36
C ASP A 113 4.41 4.20 0.29
N VAL A 114 4.41 4.18 1.63
CA VAL A 114 3.77 3.16 2.46
C VAL A 114 2.25 3.38 2.46
N LYS A 115 1.66 3.67 1.30
CA LYS A 115 0.21 3.85 1.12
C LYS A 115 -0.59 2.65 1.66
N ASP A 116 0.04 1.48 1.71
CA ASP A 116 -0.53 0.23 2.23
C ASP A 116 -0.13 -0.10 3.68
N VAL A 117 0.74 0.71 4.33
CA VAL A 117 1.16 0.46 5.71
C VAL A 117 0.53 1.48 6.64
N ARG A 118 -0.43 0.98 7.42
CA ARG A 118 -1.15 1.75 8.43
C ARG A 118 -0.19 2.15 9.57
N ALA A 119 0.07 3.45 9.71
CA ALA A 119 0.74 4.02 10.87
C ALA A 119 -0.29 4.56 11.87
N PHE A 120 -0.09 4.27 13.15
CA PHE A 120 -0.95 4.74 14.22
C PHE A 120 -0.46 6.10 14.73
N PRO A 121 -1.30 7.15 14.67
CA PRO A 121 -0.90 8.47 15.11
C PRO A 121 -0.76 8.52 16.64
N TYR A 122 0.21 9.31 17.12
CA TYR A 122 0.36 9.66 18.52
C TYR A 122 0.66 11.15 18.70
N ALA A 123 0.46 11.66 19.91
CA ALA A 123 0.90 12.99 20.32
C ALA A 123 1.37 12.96 21.78
N ILE A 124 2.29 13.86 22.14
CA ILE A 124 2.70 14.08 23.54
C ILE A 124 1.68 15.00 24.20
N ASP A 125 0.48 14.46 24.42
CA ASP A 125 -0.63 15.06 25.14
C ASP A 125 -1.32 13.95 25.94
N ILE A 126 -1.82 14.24 27.14
CA ILE A 126 -2.32 13.21 28.06
C ILE A 126 -3.52 12.46 27.46
N ASP A 127 -4.48 13.20 26.90
CA ASP A 127 -5.71 12.61 26.38
C ASP A 127 -5.42 11.81 25.10
N LYS A 128 -4.58 12.36 24.23
CA LYS A 128 -4.16 11.68 23.00
C LYS A 128 -3.27 10.47 23.25
N ALA A 129 -2.43 10.50 24.29
CA ALA A 129 -1.62 9.35 24.69
C ALA A 129 -2.49 8.15 25.09
N LEU A 130 -3.61 8.39 25.80
CA LEU A 130 -4.55 7.32 26.17
C LEU A 130 -5.25 6.72 24.94
N LEU A 131 -5.65 7.55 23.98
CA LEU A 131 -6.21 7.08 22.70
C LEU A 131 -5.20 6.27 21.88
N ALA A 132 -3.95 6.71 21.86
CA ALA A 132 -2.86 5.98 21.21
C ALA A 132 -2.63 4.62 21.90
N GLN A 133 -2.64 4.56 23.24
CA GLN A 133 -2.49 3.31 23.98
C GLN A 133 -3.59 2.29 23.62
N ALA A 134 -4.84 2.72 23.53
CA ALA A 134 -5.96 1.84 23.14
C ALA A 134 -5.78 1.31 21.71
N SER A 135 -5.48 2.20 20.76
CA SER A 135 -5.27 1.85 19.35
C SER A 135 -4.08 0.90 19.16
N LEU A 136 -3.00 1.11 19.92
CA LEU A 136 -1.82 0.24 19.93
C LEU A 136 -2.12 -1.14 20.51
N GLY A 137 -2.97 -1.23 21.52
CA GLY A 137 -3.42 -2.52 22.05
C GLY A 137 -4.13 -3.36 20.99
N ASP A 138 -5.05 -2.76 20.24
CA ASP A 138 -5.74 -3.44 19.14
C ASP A 138 -4.78 -3.87 18.02
N ALA A 139 -3.84 -2.99 17.65
CA ALA A 139 -2.80 -3.29 16.67
C ALA A 139 -1.91 -4.45 17.13
N ALA A 140 -1.48 -4.44 18.39
CA ALA A 140 -0.63 -5.48 18.97
C ALA A 140 -1.36 -6.81 19.08
N ARG A 141 -2.65 -6.81 19.41
CA ARG A 141 -3.47 -8.02 19.37
C ARG A 141 -3.46 -8.65 17.98
N ILE A 142 -3.76 -7.86 16.94
CA ILE A 142 -3.77 -8.35 15.56
C ILE A 142 -2.38 -8.83 15.10
N ALA A 143 -1.33 -8.08 15.42
CA ALA A 143 0.04 -8.41 15.05
C ALA A 143 0.53 -9.70 15.73
N THR A 144 0.25 -9.87 17.02
CA THR A 144 0.65 -11.06 17.79
C THR A 144 -0.18 -12.29 17.43
N GLU A 145 -1.47 -12.16 17.15
CA GLU A 145 -2.33 -13.26 16.66
C GLU A 145 -1.89 -13.76 15.28
N ARG A 146 -1.52 -12.84 14.38
CA ARG A 146 -1.05 -13.18 13.03
C ARG A 146 0.38 -13.71 13.00
N GLY A 147 1.21 -13.34 13.97
CA GLY A 147 2.63 -13.68 14.00
C GLY A 147 3.37 -13.16 12.77
N ASN A 148 4.45 -13.85 12.38
CA ASN A 148 5.26 -13.45 11.24
C ASN A 148 4.47 -13.54 9.94
N GLN A 149 4.38 -12.45 9.20
CA GLN A 149 3.65 -12.37 7.93
C GLN A 149 4.60 -12.01 6.79
N PRO A 150 4.49 -12.66 5.62
CA PRO A 150 5.38 -12.37 4.50
C PRO A 150 5.24 -10.92 4.02
N THR A 151 6.36 -10.21 3.96
CA THR A 151 6.47 -8.85 3.43
C THR A 151 6.92 -8.87 1.96
N LEU A 152 6.93 -7.72 1.28
CA LEU A 152 7.50 -7.64 -0.07
C LEU A 152 8.96 -8.13 -0.11
N VAL A 153 9.74 -7.75 0.90
CA VAL A 153 11.17 -8.11 1.00
C VAL A 153 11.33 -9.59 1.30
N SER A 154 10.58 -10.14 2.27
CA SER A 154 10.71 -11.54 2.64
C SER A 154 10.20 -12.47 1.53
N ARG A 155 9.11 -12.09 0.83
CA ARG A 155 8.62 -12.83 -0.35
C ARG A 155 9.67 -12.88 -1.45
N ALA A 156 10.30 -11.75 -1.77
CA ALA A 156 11.37 -11.72 -2.77
C ALA A 156 12.55 -12.61 -2.37
N ALA A 157 12.92 -12.64 -1.09
CA ALA A 157 13.97 -13.52 -0.58
C ALA A 157 13.59 -15.01 -0.69
N GLU A 158 12.36 -15.38 -0.30
CA GLU A 158 11.83 -16.74 -0.41
C GLU A 158 11.77 -17.24 -1.87
N LEU A 159 11.41 -16.36 -2.80
CA LEU A 159 11.37 -16.68 -4.22
C LEU A 159 12.75 -16.98 -4.78
N ARG A 160 13.75 -16.15 -4.43
CA ARG A 160 15.14 -16.41 -4.82
C ARG A 160 15.66 -17.72 -4.23
N ALA A 161 15.37 -17.99 -2.97
CA ALA A 161 15.78 -19.25 -2.33
C ALA A 161 15.12 -20.46 -3.02
N SER A 162 13.83 -20.35 -3.36
CA SER A 162 13.08 -21.41 -4.04
C SER A 162 13.55 -21.61 -5.49
N ALA A 163 13.89 -20.53 -6.20
CA ALA A 163 14.49 -20.57 -7.54
C ALA A 163 15.89 -21.21 -7.55
N ALA A 164 16.63 -21.09 -6.44
CA ALA A 164 17.93 -21.72 -6.25
C ALA A 164 17.84 -23.17 -5.71
N SER A 165 16.64 -23.69 -5.44
CA SER A 165 16.46 -25.03 -4.89
C SER A 165 16.81 -26.12 -5.91
N GLU A 166 17.42 -27.21 -5.48
CA GLU A 166 17.65 -28.37 -6.34
C GLU A 166 16.33 -29.09 -6.68
N ASN A 167 15.29 -28.94 -5.85
CA ASN A 167 13.98 -29.53 -6.03
C ASN A 167 13.25 -28.91 -7.26
N PRO A 168 12.92 -29.71 -8.30
CA PRO A 168 12.27 -29.20 -9.51
C PRO A 168 10.90 -28.55 -9.25
N VAL A 169 10.14 -29.03 -8.27
CA VAL A 169 8.81 -28.51 -7.94
C VAL A 169 8.90 -27.13 -7.29
N GLU A 170 9.89 -26.92 -6.41
CA GLU A 170 10.12 -25.62 -5.76
C GLU A 170 10.59 -24.57 -6.76
N ARG A 171 11.43 -24.96 -7.73
CA ARG A 171 11.82 -24.08 -8.84
C ARG A 171 10.64 -23.67 -9.72
N GLN A 172 9.82 -24.64 -10.15
CA GLN A 172 8.62 -24.35 -10.95
C GLN A 172 7.61 -23.47 -10.19
N LEU A 173 7.44 -23.71 -8.88
CA LEU A 173 6.55 -22.89 -8.04
C LEU A 173 7.09 -21.47 -7.85
N ALA A 174 8.41 -21.28 -7.75
CA ALA A 174 9.04 -19.97 -7.69
C ALA A 174 8.82 -19.18 -8.99
N GLU A 175 9.02 -19.82 -10.15
CA GLU A 175 8.78 -19.23 -11.46
C GLU A 175 7.33 -18.76 -11.63
N LEU A 176 6.35 -19.57 -11.21
CA LEU A 176 4.93 -19.20 -11.25
C LEU A 176 4.60 -18.03 -10.32
N ARG A 177 5.21 -17.98 -9.13
CA ARG A 177 4.97 -16.90 -8.16
C ARG A 177 5.60 -15.57 -8.59
N GLU A 178 6.80 -15.60 -9.19
CA GLU A 178 7.42 -14.43 -9.82
C GLU A 178 6.52 -13.85 -10.91
N LEU A 179 5.96 -14.70 -11.78
CA LEU A 179 5.03 -14.26 -12.82
C LEU A 179 3.80 -13.51 -12.25
N VAL A 180 3.27 -13.98 -11.12
CA VAL A 180 2.13 -13.34 -10.43
C VAL A 180 2.52 -12.00 -9.79
N LEU A 181 3.74 -11.86 -9.29
CA LEU A 181 4.24 -10.61 -8.70
C LEU A 181 4.58 -9.55 -9.78
N ASP A 182 5.13 -9.98 -10.91
CA ASP A 182 5.37 -9.10 -12.06
C ASP A 182 4.05 -8.59 -12.67
N LEU A 183 3.01 -9.43 -12.69
CA LEU A 183 1.66 -9.02 -13.09
C LEU A 183 1.04 -7.98 -12.14
N GLY A 184 1.46 -7.94 -10.88
CA GLY A 184 0.97 -7.00 -9.87
C GLY A 184 1.75 -5.69 -9.73
N SER A 185 2.94 -5.57 -10.34
CA SER A 185 3.89 -4.47 -10.06
C SER A 185 4.06 -3.41 -11.16
N ASP A 186 3.21 -3.42 -12.20
CA ASP A 186 3.24 -2.44 -13.32
C ASP A 186 4.59 -2.36 -14.08
N ARG A 187 5.52 -3.32 -13.93
CA ARG A 187 6.79 -3.40 -14.67
C ARG A 187 6.92 -4.68 -15.49
N VAL A 188 6.08 -4.85 -16.51
CA VAL A 188 6.33 -5.89 -17.52
C VAL A 188 7.13 -5.31 -18.67
N ASP A 189 8.44 -5.55 -18.66
CA ASP A 189 9.30 -5.31 -19.82
C ASP A 189 9.04 -6.43 -20.84
N ALA A 190 8.42 -6.10 -21.97
CA ALA A 190 7.90 -7.07 -22.97
C ALA A 190 8.96 -8.03 -23.54
N ARG A 191 10.25 -7.79 -23.28
CA ARG A 191 11.36 -8.67 -23.66
C ARG A 191 11.48 -9.91 -22.78
N SER A 192 11.10 -9.84 -21.50
CA SER A 192 11.20 -10.97 -20.55
C SER A 192 10.19 -12.09 -20.85
N LEU A 193 9.08 -11.76 -21.51
CA LEU A 193 8.04 -12.73 -21.91
C LEU A 193 8.33 -13.47 -23.21
N GLY A 194 9.34 -13.05 -23.99
CA GLY A 194 9.67 -13.65 -25.29
C GLY A 194 10.42 -14.99 -25.20
N GLY A 195 11.03 -15.30 -24.05
CA GLY A 195 11.93 -16.44 -23.90
C GLY A 195 11.28 -17.77 -23.51
N ILE A 196 10.09 -17.76 -22.90
CA ILE A 196 9.54 -18.94 -22.20
C ILE A 196 8.33 -19.56 -22.93
N LEU A 197 7.72 -18.87 -23.90
CA LEU A 197 6.52 -19.35 -24.61
C LEU A 197 6.86 -20.11 -25.91
N ARG A 198 7.64 -21.19 -25.80
CA ARG A 198 7.67 -22.25 -26.82
C ARG A 198 6.97 -23.48 -26.24
N ASP A 199 5.82 -23.79 -26.83
CA ASP A 199 5.02 -25.02 -26.73
C ASP A 199 3.89 -25.04 -25.67
N GLY A 200 2.69 -24.64 -26.10
CA GLY A 200 1.42 -24.73 -25.34
C GLY A 200 0.24 -24.02 -26.04
N PRO A 201 -1.03 -24.36 -25.75
CA PRO A 201 -2.18 -24.22 -26.65
C PRO A 201 -2.51 -22.75 -26.98
N ARG A 202 -2.19 -22.38 -28.23
CA ARG A 202 -2.13 -21.01 -28.77
C ARG A 202 -3.47 -20.25 -28.85
N GLY A 203 -4.62 -20.88 -28.67
CA GLY A 203 -5.91 -20.24 -28.94
C GLY A 203 -6.45 -19.37 -27.81
N GLU A 204 -6.38 -19.86 -26.58
CA GLU A 204 -7.03 -19.22 -25.41
C GLU A 204 -6.09 -18.24 -24.69
N LEU A 205 -4.79 -18.53 -24.66
CA LEU A 205 -3.76 -17.69 -24.04
C LEU A 205 -3.49 -16.39 -24.80
N LEU A 206 -3.66 -16.36 -26.13
CA LEU A 206 -3.54 -15.12 -26.92
C LEU A 206 -4.67 -14.12 -26.61
N ASP A 207 -5.84 -14.63 -26.24
CA ASP A 207 -6.98 -13.80 -25.86
C ASP A 207 -6.81 -13.23 -24.44
N SER A 208 -6.32 -14.05 -23.50
CA SER A 208 -5.94 -13.58 -22.16
C SER A 208 -4.77 -12.59 -22.18
N ARG A 209 -3.76 -12.79 -23.05
CA ARG A 209 -2.62 -11.87 -23.17
C ARG A 209 -3.04 -10.51 -23.70
N SER A 210 -3.84 -10.49 -24.77
CA SER A 210 -4.36 -9.25 -25.37
C SER A 210 -5.30 -8.51 -24.41
N HIS A 211 -6.07 -9.24 -23.60
CA HIS A 211 -6.98 -8.67 -22.61
C HIS A 211 -6.22 -8.09 -21.40
N LEU A 212 -5.16 -8.76 -20.91
CA LEU A 212 -4.32 -8.28 -19.81
C LEU A 212 -3.47 -7.07 -20.21
N GLU A 213 -2.82 -7.10 -21.37
CA GLU A 213 -2.01 -5.97 -21.88
C GLU A 213 -2.87 -4.71 -22.06
N ARG A 214 -4.12 -4.87 -22.52
CA ARG A 214 -5.04 -3.74 -22.72
C ARG A 214 -5.65 -3.24 -21.42
N ASN A 215 -6.04 -4.11 -20.49
CA ASN A 215 -6.56 -3.69 -19.18
C ASN A 215 -5.51 -2.91 -18.37
N HIS A 216 -4.24 -3.32 -18.44
CA HIS A 216 -3.14 -2.56 -17.85
C HIS A 216 -2.99 -1.17 -18.50
N SER A 217 -2.95 -1.10 -19.83
CA SER A 217 -2.89 0.19 -20.55
C SER A 217 -4.05 1.12 -20.21
N ILE A 218 -5.26 0.57 -20.08
CA ILE A 218 -6.47 1.33 -19.74
C ILE A 218 -6.42 1.87 -18.30
N ASN A 219 -5.94 1.07 -17.34
CA ASN A 219 -5.79 1.53 -15.96
C ASN A 219 -4.77 2.67 -15.82
N VAL A 220 -3.66 2.60 -16.58
CA VAL A 220 -2.68 3.69 -16.65
C VAL A 220 -3.30 4.95 -17.26
N GLU A 221 -4.08 4.82 -18.32
CA GLU A 221 -4.75 5.93 -19.01
C GLU A 221 -5.84 6.58 -18.13
N LEU A 222 -6.62 5.78 -17.39
CA LEU A 222 -7.63 6.25 -16.44
C LEU A 222 -7.02 7.09 -15.32
N ARG A 223 -5.88 6.64 -14.75
CA ARG A 223 -5.17 7.41 -13.73
C ARG A 223 -4.67 8.75 -14.26
N ARG A 224 -4.00 8.73 -15.42
CA ARG A 224 -3.51 9.97 -16.06
C ARG A 224 -4.64 10.95 -16.37
N THR A 225 -5.78 10.43 -16.84
CA THR A 225 -6.94 11.25 -17.18
C THR A 225 -7.56 11.86 -15.94
N ARG A 226 -7.66 11.10 -14.84
CA ARG A 226 -8.11 11.62 -13.53
C ARG A 226 -7.23 12.76 -13.04
N ASP A 227 -5.91 12.54 -12.99
CA ASP A 227 -4.95 13.54 -12.53
C ASP A 227 -5.01 14.82 -13.39
N ALA A 228 -5.15 14.65 -14.71
CA ALA A 228 -5.29 15.78 -15.63
C ALA A 228 -6.61 16.55 -15.43
N LEU A 229 -7.71 15.85 -15.15
CA LEU A 229 -9.01 16.48 -14.87
C LEU A 229 -9.03 17.22 -13.53
N GLU A 230 -8.28 16.79 -12.53
CA GLU A 230 -8.14 17.50 -11.26
C GLU A 230 -7.44 18.86 -11.44
N LEU A 231 -6.44 18.91 -12.31
CA LEU A 231 -5.63 20.10 -12.57
C LEU A 231 -6.20 21.02 -13.66
N ALA A 232 -7.15 20.54 -14.46
CA ALA A 232 -7.75 21.29 -15.56
C ALA A 232 -8.63 22.46 -15.07
N ASP A 233 -8.76 23.50 -15.89
CA ASP A 233 -9.76 24.54 -15.66
C ASP A 233 -11.19 24.01 -15.90
N ARG A 234 -12.19 24.81 -15.50
CA ARG A 234 -13.61 24.45 -15.62
C ARG A 234 -14.00 24.10 -17.05
N ASP A 235 -13.60 24.91 -18.02
CA ASP A 235 -14.06 24.79 -19.40
C ASP A 235 -13.40 23.58 -20.09
N SER A 236 -12.16 23.27 -19.72
CA SER A 236 -11.47 22.05 -20.12
C SER A 236 -12.15 20.78 -19.58
N VAL A 237 -12.65 20.80 -18.35
CA VAL A 237 -13.44 19.68 -17.80
C VAL A 237 -14.82 19.59 -18.44
N ALA A 238 -15.52 20.71 -18.64
CA ALA A 238 -16.78 20.73 -19.37
C ALA A 238 -16.63 20.12 -20.78
N ARG A 239 -15.63 20.56 -21.55
CA ARG A 239 -15.34 20.00 -22.88
C ARG A 239 -15.08 18.50 -22.81
N TRP A 240 -14.25 18.04 -21.87
CA TRP A 240 -13.91 16.64 -21.75
C TRP A 240 -15.12 15.77 -21.38
N VAL A 241 -15.93 16.20 -20.42
CA VAL A 241 -17.12 15.46 -19.98
C VAL A 241 -18.17 15.42 -21.08
N THR A 242 -18.39 16.53 -21.79
CA THR A 242 -19.30 16.56 -22.94
C THR A 242 -18.80 15.66 -24.07
N GLU A 243 -17.51 15.67 -24.38
CA GLU A 243 -16.92 14.76 -25.39
C GLU A 243 -17.09 13.30 -24.96
N PHE A 244 -16.87 12.98 -23.69
CA PHE A 244 -17.11 11.65 -23.14
C PHE A 244 -18.59 11.25 -23.27
N ALA A 245 -19.52 12.11 -22.85
CA ALA A 245 -20.95 11.85 -22.88
C ALA A 245 -21.46 11.59 -24.31
N GLN A 246 -20.99 12.37 -25.28
CA GLN A 246 -21.33 12.19 -26.69
C GLN A 246 -20.72 10.91 -27.27
N ARG A 247 -19.46 10.62 -26.93
CA ARG A 247 -18.73 9.47 -27.48
C ARG A 247 -19.18 8.13 -26.91
N PHE A 248 -19.50 8.10 -25.61
CA PHE A 248 -19.88 6.89 -24.90
C PHE A 248 -21.39 6.80 -24.65
N GLY A 249 -22.18 7.77 -25.11
CA GLY A 249 -23.64 7.86 -24.95
C GLY A 249 -24.40 6.55 -25.17
N PRO A 250 -24.16 5.78 -26.26
CA PRO A 250 -24.82 4.49 -26.50
C PRO A 250 -24.54 3.40 -25.44
N TYR A 251 -23.55 3.62 -24.57
CA TYR A 251 -23.09 2.70 -23.54
C TYR A 251 -23.39 3.20 -22.11
N LEU A 252 -24.09 4.34 -21.96
CA LEU A 252 -24.39 4.96 -20.66
C LEU A 252 -25.70 4.45 -20.02
N ASP A 253 -26.49 3.64 -20.71
CA ASP A 253 -27.78 3.17 -20.17
C ASP A 253 -27.60 1.97 -19.23
N GLY A 254 -28.05 2.13 -17.98
CA GLY A 254 -28.22 1.00 -17.05
C GLY A 254 -27.96 1.28 -15.57
N VAL A 255 -26.97 2.10 -15.18
CA VAL A 255 -26.63 2.30 -13.75
C VAL A 255 -25.89 3.65 -13.50
N LEU A 256 -26.34 4.74 -14.12
CA LEU A 256 -25.79 6.09 -13.82
C LEU A 256 -26.78 7.01 -13.09
N GLY A 257 -28.07 6.70 -13.12
CA GLY A 257 -29.14 7.56 -12.57
C GLY A 257 -29.16 7.72 -11.04
N ASP A 258 -28.44 6.87 -10.30
CA ASP A 258 -28.45 6.91 -8.82
C ASP A 258 -27.35 7.79 -8.22
N SER A 259 -26.45 8.34 -9.05
CA SER A 259 -25.36 9.21 -8.61
C SER A 259 -25.55 10.65 -9.11
N ILE A 260 -25.21 11.61 -8.26
CA ILE A 260 -25.26 13.05 -8.60
C ILE A 260 -24.46 13.35 -9.88
N GLY A 261 -23.28 12.75 -10.02
CA GLY A 261 -22.42 12.90 -11.21
C GLY A 261 -23.00 12.25 -12.48
N GLY A 262 -23.63 11.09 -12.35
CA GLY A 262 -24.27 10.40 -13.47
C GLY A 262 -25.47 11.19 -14.03
N THR A 263 -26.22 11.88 -13.18
CA THR A 263 -27.28 12.79 -13.62
C THR A 263 -26.73 13.91 -14.50
N TYR A 264 -25.66 14.60 -14.08
CA TYR A 264 -25.04 15.66 -14.90
C TYR A 264 -24.48 15.12 -16.22
N LEU A 265 -23.87 13.93 -16.18
CA LEU A 265 -23.34 13.27 -17.37
C LEU A 265 -24.43 12.95 -18.40
N LEU A 266 -25.60 12.48 -17.95
CA LEU A 266 -26.75 12.21 -18.82
C LEU A 266 -27.34 13.50 -19.40
N HIS A 267 -27.39 14.59 -18.62
CA HIS A 267 -27.82 15.89 -19.14
C HIS A 267 -26.89 16.38 -20.26
N MET A 268 -25.57 16.24 -20.11
CA MET A 268 -24.59 16.60 -21.17
C MET A 268 -24.59 15.63 -22.38
N ARG A 269 -25.09 14.41 -22.20
CA ARG A 269 -25.35 13.48 -23.32
C ARG A 269 -26.52 13.97 -24.18
N ASP A 270 -27.60 14.38 -23.53
CA ASP A 270 -28.85 14.73 -24.22
C ASP A 270 -28.82 16.19 -24.72
N GLU A 271 -28.21 17.11 -23.95
CA GLU A 271 -28.05 18.54 -24.26
C GLU A 271 -26.61 19.00 -24.00
N PRO A 272 -25.70 18.96 -24.99
CA PRO A 272 -24.27 19.31 -24.82
C PRO A 272 -24.02 20.71 -24.26
N ASP A 273 -24.85 21.68 -24.67
CA ASP A 273 -24.71 23.10 -24.31
C ASP A 273 -25.01 23.36 -22.83
N VAL A 274 -25.66 22.42 -22.13
CA VAL A 274 -25.96 22.55 -20.69
C VAL A 274 -24.69 22.58 -19.83
N ALA A 275 -23.57 22.10 -20.37
CA ALA A 275 -22.27 22.10 -19.68
C ALA A 275 -21.85 23.52 -19.24
N ASP A 276 -22.26 24.57 -19.98
CA ASP A 276 -21.97 25.97 -19.65
C ASP A 276 -22.67 26.46 -18.37
N ASN A 277 -23.72 25.75 -17.94
CA ASN A 277 -24.48 26.10 -16.73
C ASN A 277 -23.95 25.41 -15.46
N PHE A 278 -23.02 24.45 -15.59
CA PHE A 278 -22.51 23.70 -14.44
C PHE A 278 -21.28 24.34 -13.81
N ASP A 279 -21.22 24.35 -12.48
CA ASP A 279 -20.02 24.77 -11.77
C ASP A 279 -18.91 23.71 -11.83
N ARG A 280 -17.70 24.07 -11.36
CA ARG A 280 -16.53 23.18 -11.40
C ARG A 280 -16.73 21.88 -10.61
N ILE A 281 -17.51 21.93 -9.52
CA ILE A 281 -17.76 20.79 -8.63
C ILE A 281 -18.75 19.84 -9.31
N GLN A 282 -19.81 20.37 -9.93
CA GLN A 282 -20.77 19.60 -10.71
C GLN A 282 -20.09 18.89 -11.89
N LEU A 283 -19.20 19.59 -12.60
CA LEU A 283 -18.40 19.02 -13.69
C LEU A 283 -17.40 17.97 -13.21
N ALA A 284 -16.78 18.15 -12.04
CA ALA A 284 -15.90 17.15 -11.44
C ALA A 284 -16.66 15.86 -11.07
N ASN A 285 -17.84 16.00 -10.45
CA ASN A 285 -18.72 14.86 -10.16
C ASN A 285 -19.13 14.11 -11.43
N ALA A 286 -19.44 14.83 -12.51
CA ALA A 286 -19.76 14.24 -13.80
C ALA A 286 -18.55 13.50 -14.42
N ALA A 287 -17.35 14.05 -14.26
CA ALA A 287 -16.12 13.43 -14.74
C ALA A 287 -15.76 12.15 -13.98
N GLU A 288 -15.96 12.11 -12.66
CA GLU A 288 -15.80 10.89 -11.86
C GLU A 288 -16.78 9.80 -12.30
N ALA A 289 -18.04 10.16 -12.53
CA ALA A 289 -19.06 9.24 -13.02
C ALA A 289 -18.72 8.68 -14.42
N ALA A 290 -18.17 9.52 -15.30
CA ALA A 290 -17.68 9.12 -16.62
C ALA A 290 -16.55 8.09 -16.52
N LEU A 291 -15.51 8.36 -15.71
CA LEU A 291 -14.39 7.44 -15.54
C LEU A 291 -14.83 6.09 -14.93
N ALA A 292 -15.75 6.12 -13.96
CA ALA A 292 -16.31 4.91 -13.36
C ALA A 292 -17.11 4.08 -14.37
N GLN A 293 -17.89 4.72 -15.25
CA GLN A 293 -18.61 4.03 -16.31
C GLN A 293 -17.67 3.44 -17.35
N PHE A 294 -16.62 4.17 -17.74
CA PHE A 294 -15.62 3.66 -18.67
C PHE A 294 -14.95 2.39 -18.13
N LEU A 295 -14.56 2.37 -16.86
CA LEU A 295 -13.97 1.21 -16.21
C LEU A 295 -14.88 -0.03 -16.30
N ARG A 296 -16.19 0.15 -16.04
CA ARG A 296 -17.17 -0.93 -16.18
C ARG A 296 -17.29 -1.46 -17.61
N LEU A 297 -17.20 -0.59 -18.61
CA LEU A 297 -17.30 -0.98 -20.03
C LEU A 297 -16.09 -1.82 -20.48
N VAL A 298 -14.90 -1.49 -19.97
CA VAL A 298 -13.66 -2.20 -20.34
C VAL A 298 -13.45 -3.49 -19.55
N GLU A 299 -14.03 -3.62 -18.35
CA GLU A 299 -14.04 -4.87 -17.58
C GLU A 299 -15.13 -5.85 -18.07
N GLY A 300 -16.10 -5.36 -18.85
CA GLY A 300 -17.21 -6.15 -19.38
C GLY A 300 -16.89 -6.93 -20.66
N PRO A 301 -17.75 -7.89 -21.06
CA PRO A 301 -17.55 -8.74 -22.24
C PRO A 301 -17.56 -7.98 -23.58
N ALA A 302 -18.01 -6.72 -23.58
CA ALA A 302 -18.09 -5.86 -24.76
C ALA A 302 -16.83 -5.00 -25.01
N TRP A 303 -15.76 -5.17 -24.21
CA TRP A 303 -14.56 -4.32 -24.22
C TRP A 303 -13.92 -4.14 -25.61
N ARG A 304 -14.01 -5.15 -26.49
CA ARG A 304 -13.41 -5.13 -27.84
C ARG A 304 -13.98 -4.02 -28.74
N ALA A 305 -15.20 -3.56 -28.46
CA ALA A 305 -15.88 -2.52 -29.22
C ALA A 305 -15.84 -1.14 -28.53
N VAL A 306 -15.18 -1.02 -27.36
CA VAL A 306 -15.16 0.21 -26.59
C VAL A 306 -14.17 1.23 -27.21
N PRO A 307 -14.63 2.46 -27.54
CA PRO A 307 -13.76 3.54 -28.02
C PRO A 307 -12.68 3.94 -26.99
N LEU A 308 -11.60 4.59 -27.44
CA LEU A 308 -10.57 5.17 -26.54
C LEU A 308 -11.13 6.35 -25.73
N LEU A 309 -10.51 6.66 -24.58
CA LEU A 309 -10.88 7.84 -23.80
C LEU A 309 -10.57 9.14 -24.56
N PRO A 310 -11.34 10.23 -24.33
CA PRO A 310 -10.97 11.56 -24.77
C PRO A 310 -9.71 12.05 -24.05
N SER A 311 -8.86 12.79 -24.75
CA SER A 311 -7.71 13.47 -24.14
C SER A 311 -8.18 14.72 -23.37
N VAL A 312 -7.68 14.95 -22.16
CA VAL A 312 -7.85 16.24 -21.47
C VAL A 312 -6.96 17.26 -22.18
N ARG A 313 -7.58 18.22 -22.88
CA ARG A 313 -6.85 19.31 -23.53
C ARG A 313 -6.85 20.52 -22.60
N SER A 314 -5.66 21.07 -22.34
CA SER A 314 -5.49 22.40 -21.75
C SER A 314 -5.95 23.47 -22.73
#